data_AF-A0A1D6N6W0-F1
#
_entry.id   AF-A0A1D6N6W0-F1
#
_cell.length_a   1.000
_cell.length_b   1.000
_cell.length_c   1.000
_cell.angle_alpha   90.00
_cell.angle_beta   90.00
_cell.angle_gamma   90.00
#
_symmetry.space_group_name_H-M   'P 1'
#
loop_
_entity.id
_entity.type
_entity.pdbx_description
1 polymer ?
#
loop_
_entity_poly.entity_id
_entity_poly.type
_entity_poly.pdbx_seq_one_letter_code
_entity_poly.pdbx_strand_id
1 'polypeptide(L)'
;MSAEIKRYIEDKELLKEFIDMDTVTDNGKIVGTQKEEVQPMSGGQERVFRPVIRLPDRNAILTRINPENRDTSVFVKLRPAWEELRSYLTAKGRKRFEVYVCTMAERDYALEMWRLLDPEGNLISPQQLSERVNCVKSGSKKSLQNVFRDRRCHPKMAMVIDDRLNVWDDKDQHRVHVVPAYIPYYAPQAEMANAVPVLCVARNVACNVRGGFFREFDENLLRKVFELYYENGLLDLPYAPDVGDYLVCEDTSFVPGNKDQAPIPEGMRGTEVEKRLNGQSYRWEQREGQQMPSSIRSPDDEGMPIRGTGGVRNIQPNGGSLAITPSVYVTVLQEIGRLCDSKVEFRSTVSSVRSMLFSVEVLFNNEKIGIGVGKTRDEAQVQAAEKALQNLESEYISSTSCVHQALLCTLKSYL
;
A
#
# COMPACT_ATOMS: atom_id res chain seq x y z
N MET A 1 12.25 -11.88 -41.77
CA MET A 1 12.07 -12.33 -40.38
C MET A 1 11.47 -11.16 -39.61
N SER A 2 10.38 -11.34 -38.84
CA SER A 2 9.82 -10.23 -38.03
C SER A 2 10.92 -9.70 -37.09
N ALA A 3 11.00 -8.38 -36.91
CA ALA A 3 11.98 -7.73 -36.02
C ALA A 3 11.89 -8.26 -34.56
N GLU A 4 10.76 -8.84 -34.19
CA GLU A 4 10.49 -9.45 -32.88
C GLU A 4 11.20 -10.79 -32.74
N ILE A 5 11.08 -11.67 -33.75
CA ILE A 5 11.77 -12.96 -33.82
C ILE A 5 13.28 -12.74 -33.84
N LYS A 6 13.75 -11.71 -34.56
CA LYS A 6 15.17 -11.35 -34.58
C LYS A 6 15.70 -10.99 -33.18
N ARG A 7 14.99 -10.10 -32.46
CA ARG A 7 15.36 -9.72 -31.08
C ARG A 7 15.37 -10.91 -30.12
N TYR A 8 14.38 -11.80 -30.24
CA TYR A 8 14.33 -13.02 -29.43
C TYR A 8 15.54 -13.93 -29.68
N ILE A 9 15.94 -14.11 -30.94
CA ILE A 9 17.12 -14.91 -31.30
C ILE A 9 18.39 -14.27 -30.75
N GLU A 10 18.57 -12.96 -30.95
CA GLU A 10 19.74 -12.21 -30.43
C GLU A 10 19.85 -12.33 -28.90
N ASP A 11 18.75 -12.13 -28.15
CA ASP A 11 18.76 -12.26 -26.69
C ASP A 11 19.04 -13.71 -26.23
N LYS A 12 18.59 -14.72 -26.99
CA LYS A 12 18.89 -16.13 -26.72
C LYS A 12 20.36 -16.46 -26.99
N GLU A 13 20.96 -15.86 -28.01
CA GLU A 13 22.40 -15.99 -28.29
C GLU A 13 23.23 -15.39 -27.16
N LEU A 14 22.86 -14.20 -26.65
CA LEU A 14 23.50 -13.59 -25.48
C LEU A 14 23.41 -14.49 -24.24
N LEU A 15 22.25 -15.10 -23.99
CA LEU A 15 22.10 -16.05 -22.88
C LEU A 15 23.02 -17.26 -23.05
N LYS A 16 23.18 -17.76 -24.27
CA LYS A 16 24.08 -18.88 -24.56
C LYS A 16 25.54 -18.49 -24.33
N GLU A 17 25.98 -17.33 -24.84
CA GLU A 17 27.34 -16.82 -24.59
C GLU A 17 27.62 -16.70 -23.08
N PHE A 18 26.65 -16.18 -22.32
CA PHE A 18 26.76 -16.09 -20.86
C PHE A 18 26.88 -17.45 -20.19
N ILE A 19 26.10 -18.45 -20.61
CA ILE A 19 26.17 -19.82 -20.10
C ILE A 19 27.54 -20.45 -20.40
N ASP A 20 28.08 -20.23 -21.59
CA ASP A 20 29.30 -20.89 -22.05
C ASP A 20 30.56 -20.19 -21.48
N MET A 21 30.58 -18.87 -21.43
CA MET A 21 31.80 -18.07 -21.22
C MET A 21 31.75 -17.11 -20.02
N ASP A 22 30.62 -16.96 -19.33
CA ASP A 22 30.43 -15.90 -18.31
C ASP A 22 30.74 -14.48 -18.86
N THR A 23 30.59 -14.31 -20.18
CA THR A 23 30.75 -13.05 -20.92
C THR A 23 29.70 -12.98 -22.03
N VAL A 24 29.37 -11.78 -22.50
CA VAL A 24 28.53 -11.58 -23.69
C VAL A 24 29.09 -10.51 -24.60
N THR A 25 28.77 -10.59 -25.89
CA THR A 25 29.14 -9.60 -26.89
C THR A 25 27.94 -8.69 -27.19
N ASP A 26 27.90 -7.51 -26.57
CA ASP A 26 26.84 -6.51 -26.81
C ASP A 26 27.38 -5.34 -27.63
N ASN A 27 26.74 -5.04 -28.76
CA ASN A 27 27.16 -3.97 -29.69
C ASN A 27 28.66 -4.04 -30.08
N GLY A 28 29.19 -5.26 -30.25
CA GLY A 28 30.60 -5.50 -30.60
C GLY A 28 31.59 -5.38 -29.44
N LYS A 29 31.11 -5.13 -28.21
CA LYS A 29 31.94 -5.06 -27.01
C LYS A 29 31.70 -6.30 -26.14
N ILE A 30 32.80 -6.91 -25.68
CA ILE A 30 32.73 -8.00 -24.71
C ILE A 30 32.47 -7.41 -23.32
N VAL A 31 31.42 -7.89 -22.66
CA VAL A 31 31.04 -7.55 -21.29
C VAL A 31 31.16 -8.81 -20.45
N GLY A 32 31.96 -8.75 -19.37
CA GLY A 32 32.13 -9.87 -18.44
C GLY A 32 31.26 -9.76 -17.19
N THR A 33 31.09 -10.88 -16.49
CA THR A 33 30.34 -10.92 -15.22
C THR A 33 30.95 -10.06 -14.12
N GLN A 34 30.09 -9.35 -13.42
CA GLN A 34 30.36 -8.82 -12.10
C GLN A 34 29.90 -9.83 -11.04
N LYS A 35 30.69 -9.98 -9.96
CA LYS A 35 30.32 -10.83 -8.82
C LYS A 35 29.59 -9.97 -7.80
N GLU A 36 28.25 -10.09 -7.76
CA GLU A 36 27.41 -9.39 -6.79
C GLU A 36 27.18 -10.29 -5.56
N GLU A 37 27.42 -9.78 -4.35
CA GLU A 37 27.24 -10.52 -3.11
C GLU A 37 25.75 -10.74 -2.79
N VAL A 38 25.42 -11.93 -2.27
CA VAL A 38 24.07 -12.30 -1.82
C VAL A 38 24.12 -12.67 -0.35
N GLN A 39 23.20 -12.08 0.42
CA GLN A 39 23.05 -12.44 1.82
C GLN A 39 22.50 -13.87 1.95
N PRO A 40 23.18 -14.77 2.68
CA PRO A 40 22.72 -16.13 2.86
C PRO A 40 21.44 -16.17 3.70
N MET A 41 20.48 -16.99 3.26
CA MET A 41 19.15 -17.12 3.89
C MET A 41 19.17 -17.85 5.24
N SER A 42 20.23 -18.61 5.55
CA SER A 42 20.19 -19.67 6.56
C SER A 42 21.43 -19.68 7.45
N GLY A 43 21.79 -18.58 8.12
CA GLY A 43 22.81 -18.56 9.19
C GLY A 43 24.23 -19.05 8.85
N GLY A 44 24.46 -19.51 7.62
CA GLY A 44 25.73 -19.99 7.11
C GLY A 44 26.64 -18.80 6.84
N GLN A 45 27.91 -18.93 7.25
CA GLN A 45 28.91 -17.87 7.14
C GLN A 45 29.48 -17.69 5.73
N GLU A 46 29.12 -18.54 4.76
CA GLU A 46 29.66 -18.45 3.41
C GLU A 46 28.96 -17.37 2.59
N ARG A 47 29.79 -16.42 2.09
CA ARG A 47 29.36 -15.38 1.16
C ARG A 47 29.07 -16.02 -0.19
N VAL A 48 27.84 -15.91 -0.65
CA VAL A 48 27.43 -16.38 -1.98
C VAL A 48 27.59 -15.21 -2.96
N PHE A 49 28.24 -15.44 -4.09
CA PHE A 49 28.41 -14.44 -5.14
C PHE A 49 27.68 -14.87 -6.41
N ARG A 50 26.90 -13.96 -6.98
CA ARG A 50 26.17 -14.18 -8.23
C ARG A 50 26.92 -13.56 -9.40
N PRO A 51 27.08 -14.28 -10.52
CA PRO A 51 27.48 -13.68 -11.77
C PRO A 51 26.32 -12.82 -12.30
N VAL A 52 26.60 -11.55 -12.58
CA VAL A 52 25.62 -10.60 -13.14
C VAL A 52 26.24 -9.84 -14.30
N ILE A 53 25.51 -9.73 -15.41
CA ILE A 53 25.81 -8.78 -16.48
C ILE A 53 24.59 -7.89 -16.68
N ARG A 54 24.74 -6.59 -16.46
CA ARG A 54 23.69 -5.59 -16.70
C ARG A 54 23.92 -4.98 -18.08
N LEU A 55 22.88 -4.95 -18.91
CA LEU A 55 22.87 -4.41 -20.28
C LEU A 55 21.87 -3.24 -20.34
N PRO A 56 22.28 -2.01 -19.96
CA PRO A 56 21.37 -0.87 -19.81
C PRO A 56 20.63 -0.51 -21.11
N ASP A 57 21.35 -0.51 -22.24
CA ASP A 57 20.79 -0.16 -23.56
C ASP A 57 19.70 -1.14 -24.02
N ARG A 58 19.70 -2.36 -23.47
CA ARG A 58 18.70 -3.41 -23.74
C ARG A 58 17.62 -3.51 -22.67
N ASN A 59 17.72 -2.72 -21.60
CA ASN A 59 16.95 -2.86 -20.37
C ASN A 59 16.91 -4.32 -19.87
N ALA A 60 18.08 -4.97 -19.88
CA ALA A 60 18.21 -6.40 -19.63
C ALA A 60 19.32 -6.75 -18.63
N ILE A 61 19.16 -7.88 -17.94
CA ILE A 61 20.12 -8.40 -16.99
C ILE A 61 20.28 -9.90 -17.22
N LEU A 62 21.52 -10.38 -17.26
CA LEU A 62 21.85 -11.79 -17.21
C LEU A 62 22.32 -12.15 -15.80
N THR A 63 21.79 -13.24 -15.25
CA THR A 63 22.24 -13.77 -13.96
C THR A 63 22.01 -15.27 -13.87
N ARG A 64 22.28 -15.86 -12.70
CA ARG A 64 22.16 -17.29 -12.45
C ARG A 64 21.55 -17.55 -11.08
N ILE A 65 20.47 -18.34 -11.02
CA ILE A 65 19.68 -18.61 -9.79
C ILE A 65 20.40 -19.58 -8.84
N ASN A 66 21.31 -20.42 -9.31
CA ASN A 66 22.29 -21.16 -8.50
C ASN A 66 23.68 -20.91 -9.12
N PRO A 67 24.62 -20.21 -8.45
CA PRO A 67 25.82 -19.72 -9.14
C PRO A 67 26.72 -20.87 -9.64
N GLU A 68 26.61 -22.04 -8.99
CA GLU A 68 27.32 -23.27 -9.33
C GLU A 68 26.68 -24.05 -10.50
N ASN A 69 25.41 -23.80 -10.81
CA ASN A 69 24.70 -24.50 -11.88
C ASN A 69 24.38 -23.56 -13.05
N ARG A 70 25.14 -23.71 -14.13
CA ARG A 70 25.01 -22.91 -15.36
C ARG A 70 23.63 -23.03 -16.04
N ASP A 71 22.92 -24.13 -15.85
CA ASP A 71 21.58 -24.34 -16.44
C ASP A 71 20.52 -23.43 -15.79
N THR A 72 20.83 -22.86 -14.63
CA THR A 72 19.95 -21.89 -13.94
C THR A 72 20.19 -20.44 -14.37
N SER A 73 20.91 -20.25 -15.48
CA SER A 73 21.15 -18.93 -16.07
C SER A 73 19.89 -18.37 -16.70
N VAL A 74 19.63 -17.09 -16.48
CA VAL A 74 18.42 -16.40 -16.94
C VAL A 74 18.76 -15.09 -17.61
N PHE A 75 18.03 -14.79 -18.69
CA PHE A 75 18.01 -13.49 -19.34
C PHE A 75 16.73 -12.76 -18.89
N VAL A 76 16.88 -11.67 -18.16
CA VAL A 76 15.80 -10.92 -17.53
C VAL A 76 15.60 -9.63 -18.30
N LYS A 77 14.42 -9.46 -18.90
CA LYS A 77 13.98 -8.17 -19.44
C LYS A 77 13.28 -7.38 -18.35
N LEU A 78 13.77 -6.18 -18.07
CA LEU A 78 13.08 -5.25 -17.19
C LEU A 78 11.95 -4.58 -17.98
N ARG A 79 10.82 -4.34 -17.31
CA ARG A 79 9.73 -3.56 -17.89
C ARG A 79 10.14 -2.08 -17.91
N PRO A 80 9.91 -1.36 -19.02
CA PRO A 80 10.22 0.07 -19.09
C PRO A 80 9.56 0.86 -17.95
N ALA A 81 10.21 1.95 -17.54
CA ALA A 81 9.79 2.83 -16.46
C ALA A 81 9.79 2.23 -15.03
N TRP A 82 10.56 1.15 -14.80
CA TRP A 82 10.76 0.62 -13.45
C TRP A 82 11.42 1.63 -12.50
N GLU A 83 12.44 2.36 -12.96
CA GLU A 83 13.16 3.33 -12.15
C GLU A 83 12.26 4.50 -11.70
N GLU A 84 11.37 4.96 -12.57
CA GLU A 84 10.39 6.01 -12.28
C GLU A 84 9.37 5.57 -11.23
N LEU A 85 8.93 4.30 -11.29
CA LEU A 85 8.08 3.72 -10.26
C LEU A 85 8.84 3.56 -8.94
N ARG A 86 10.05 2.97 -8.97
CA ARG A 86 10.91 2.77 -7.79
C ARG A 86 11.19 4.09 -7.08
N SER A 87 11.60 5.11 -7.83
CA SER A 87 11.86 6.46 -7.33
C SER A 87 10.61 7.11 -6.72
N TYR A 88 9.42 6.86 -7.27
CA TYR A 88 8.18 7.33 -6.66
C TYR A 88 7.90 6.64 -5.31
N LEU A 89 8.11 5.32 -5.22
CA LEU A 89 7.89 4.55 -3.99
C LEU A 89 8.82 5.00 -2.85
N THR A 90 10.01 5.54 -3.17
CA THR A 90 10.99 6.08 -2.21
C THR A 90 11.30 7.55 -2.46
N ALA A 91 10.77 8.47 -1.65
CA ALA A 91 11.02 9.90 -1.80
C ALA A 91 11.93 10.42 -0.68
N LYS A 92 13.14 10.91 -1.03
CA LYS A 92 14.10 11.54 -0.11
C LYS A 92 14.44 10.66 1.12
N GLY A 93 14.68 9.37 0.89
CA GLY A 93 14.98 8.40 1.94
C GLY A 93 13.78 7.93 2.76
N ARG A 94 12.56 8.44 2.47
CA ARG A 94 11.31 7.98 3.09
C ARG A 94 10.51 7.12 2.14
N LYS A 95 9.93 6.04 2.67
CA LYS A 95 9.03 5.16 1.93
C LYS A 95 7.65 5.80 1.83
N ARG A 96 7.13 5.93 0.62
CA ARG A 96 5.74 6.32 0.37
C ARG A 96 4.78 5.15 0.55
N PHE A 97 5.30 3.94 0.36
CA PHE A 97 4.60 2.68 0.48
C PHE A 97 5.52 1.64 1.11
N GLU A 98 4.96 0.78 1.94
CA GLU A 98 5.60 -0.47 2.34
C GLU A 98 5.42 -1.49 1.22
N VAL A 99 6.52 -1.93 0.62
CA VAL A 99 6.49 -2.81 -0.56
C VAL A 99 6.55 -4.29 -0.14
N TYR A 100 5.76 -5.11 -0.84
CA TYR A 100 5.68 -6.56 -0.72
C TYR A 100 5.69 -7.19 -2.12
N VAL A 101 6.19 -8.42 -2.21
CA VAL A 101 6.16 -9.22 -3.45
C VAL A 101 5.28 -10.42 -3.20
N CYS A 102 4.27 -10.61 -4.06
CA CYS A 102 3.43 -11.82 -4.04
C CYS A 102 3.47 -12.48 -5.42
N THR A 103 4.16 -13.61 -5.52
CA THR A 103 4.41 -14.31 -6.78
C THR A 103 4.00 -15.78 -6.70
N MET A 104 3.72 -16.38 -7.86
CA MET A 104 3.53 -17.83 -8.00
C MET A 104 4.84 -18.55 -8.34
N ALA A 105 5.95 -17.82 -8.47
CA ALA A 105 7.25 -18.39 -8.77
C ALA A 105 7.87 -19.08 -7.56
N GLU A 106 8.88 -19.91 -7.82
CA GLU A 106 9.70 -20.52 -6.77
C GLU A 106 10.51 -19.45 -6.01
N ARG A 107 10.84 -19.77 -4.76
CA ARG A 107 11.40 -18.81 -3.82
C ARG A 107 12.76 -18.27 -4.24
N ASP A 108 13.66 -19.14 -4.69
CA ASP A 108 15.01 -18.73 -5.07
C ASP A 108 14.98 -17.84 -6.31
N TYR A 109 14.10 -18.14 -7.27
CA TYR A 109 13.84 -17.28 -8.42
C TYR A 109 13.31 -15.91 -7.98
N ALA A 110 12.28 -15.89 -7.12
CA ALA A 110 11.64 -14.66 -6.67
C ALA A 110 12.62 -13.72 -5.96
N LEU A 111 13.46 -14.27 -5.08
CA LEU A 111 14.47 -13.51 -4.34
C LEU A 111 15.55 -12.96 -5.26
N GLU A 112 16.02 -13.76 -6.23
CA GLU A 112 17.01 -13.30 -7.19
C GLU A 112 16.45 -12.19 -8.09
N MET A 113 15.24 -12.35 -8.62
CA MET A 113 14.60 -11.29 -9.41
C MET A 113 14.40 -10.01 -8.59
N TRP A 114 14.01 -10.12 -7.31
CA TRP A 114 13.85 -8.96 -6.45
C TRP A 114 15.17 -8.25 -6.17
N ARG A 115 16.25 -9.01 -5.90
CA ARG A 115 17.60 -8.47 -5.69
C ARG A 115 18.09 -7.66 -6.89
N LEU A 116 17.75 -8.09 -8.11
CA LEU A 116 18.10 -7.36 -9.32
C LEU A 116 17.33 -6.02 -9.46
N LEU A 117 16.09 -5.98 -8.98
CA LEU A 117 15.18 -4.82 -9.04
C LEU A 117 15.44 -3.78 -7.93
N ASP A 118 15.84 -4.22 -6.74
CA ASP A 118 16.15 -3.38 -5.58
C ASP A 118 17.55 -3.72 -5.00
N PRO A 119 18.64 -3.47 -5.76
CA PRO A 119 19.99 -3.89 -5.37
C PRO A 119 20.50 -3.23 -4.09
N GLU A 120 20.00 -2.03 -3.78
CA GLU A 120 20.36 -1.26 -2.59
C GLU A 120 19.48 -1.62 -1.37
N GLY A 121 18.41 -2.40 -1.55
CA GLY A 121 17.48 -2.74 -0.48
C GLY A 121 16.69 -1.55 0.07
N ASN A 122 16.46 -0.52 -0.77
CA ASN A 122 15.78 0.71 -0.36
C ASN A 122 14.26 0.50 -0.24
N LEU A 123 13.68 -0.42 -1.02
CA LEU A 123 12.26 -0.76 -0.93
C LEU A 123 12.01 -1.82 0.13
N ILE A 124 12.76 -2.92 0.10
CA ILE A 124 12.69 -3.99 1.10
C ILE A 124 14.09 -4.26 1.62
N SER A 125 14.30 -4.07 2.93
CA SER A 125 15.61 -4.31 3.51
C SER A 125 15.94 -5.82 3.44
N PRO A 126 17.22 -6.20 3.34
CA PRO A 126 17.61 -7.61 3.25
C PRO A 126 17.06 -8.48 4.38
N GLN A 127 16.95 -7.93 5.60
CA GLN A 127 16.43 -8.63 6.79
C GLN A 127 14.93 -8.94 6.69
N GLN A 128 14.19 -8.20 5.85
CA GLN A 128 12.74 -8.33 5.69
C GLN A 128 12.35 -9.12 4.43
N LEU A 129 13.31 -9.50 3.58
CA LEU A 129 13.03 -10.21 2.32
C LEU A 129 12.29 -11.52 2.55
N SER A 130 12.65 -12.27 3.60
CA SER A 130 12.06 -13.56 3.89
C SER A 130 10.56 -13.46 4.21
N GLU A 131 10.15 -12.38 4.87
CA GLU A 131 8.79 -12.08 5.30
C GLU A 131 7.96 -11.43 4.19
N ARG A 132 8.58 -10.53 3.40
CA ARG A 132 7.85 -9.71 2.42
C ARG A 132 7.80 -10.27 1.01
N VAL A 133 8.65 -11.26 0.69
CA VAL A 133 8.60 -12.00 -0.58
C VAL A 133 7.82 -13.29 -0.35
N ASN A 134 6.51 -13.22 -0.66
CA ASN A 134 5.56 -14.32 -0.52
C ASN A 134 5.43 -15.11 -1.83
N CYS A 135 5.79 -16.39 -1.77
CA CYS A 135 5.67 -17.33 -2.89
C CYS A 135 4.45 -18.23 -2.65
N VAL A 136 3.45 -18.09 -3.51
CA VAL A 136 2.17 -18.81 -3.43
C VAL A 136 2.29 -20.15 -4.13
N LYS A 137 1.80 -21.21 -3.47
CA LYS A 137 1.85 -22.57 -3.99
C LYS A 137 0.93 -22.74 -5.20
N SER A 138 1.31 -23.60 -6.13
CA SER A 138 0.47 -23.99 -7.25
C SER A 138 -0.90 -24.47 -6.79
N GLY A 139 -1.96 -24.07 -7.48
CA GLY A 139 -3.35 -24.38 -7.15
C GLY A 139 -3.97 -23.51 -6.05
N SER A 140 -3.23 -22.57 -5.45
CA SER A 140 -3.76 -21.60 -4.48
C SER A 140 -3.91 -20.21 -5.11
N LYS A 141 -4.86 -19.41 -4.59
CA LYS A 141 -4.97 -17.98 -4.91
C LYS A 141 -4.03 -17.15 -4.03
N LYS A 142 -3.61 -15.99 -4.55
CA LYS A 142 -2.96 -14.93 -3.79
C LYS A 142 -3.98 -14.28 -2.85
N SER A 143 -3.53 -13.84 -1.68
CA SER A 143 -4.39 -13.25 -0.66
C SER A 143 -3.61 -12.22 0.13
N LEU A 144 -4.16 -11.02 0.32
CA LEU A 144 -3.54 -9.98 1.12
C LEU A 144 -3.38 -10.43 2.58
N GLN A 145 -4.31 -11.27 3.06
CA GLN A 145 -4.21 -11.91 4.38
C GLN A 145 -2.93 -12.76 4.52
N ASN A 146 -2.54 -13.47 3.45
CA ASN A 146 -1.35 -14.31 3.44
C ASN A 146 -0.07 -13.53 3.16
N VAL A 147 -0.18 -12.31 2.60
CA VAL A 147 0.94 -11.38 2.42
C VAL A 147 1.27 -10.71 3.77
N PHE A 148 0.27 -10.26 4.52
CA PHE A 148 0.45 -9.60 5.82
C PHE A 148 0.38 -10.58 7.01
N ARG A 149 1.20 -11.64 7.00
CA ARG A 149 1.17 -12.68 8.06
C ARG A 149 1.52 -12.16 9.44
N ASP A 150 2.40 -11.19 9.49
CA ASP A 150 2.82 -10.47 10.70
C ASP A 150 1.84 -9.36 11.10
N ARG A 151 0.74 -9.22 10.36
CA ARG A 151 -0.34 -8.24 10.58
C ARG A 151 0.15 -6.77 10.51
N ARG A 152 1.34 -6.51 9.95
CA ARG A 152 1.90 -5.15 9.83
C ARG A 152 1.08 -4.19 8.97
N CYS A 153 0.15 -4.70 8.16
CA CYS A 153 -0.78 -3.90 7.37
C CYS A 153 -2.16 -4.58 7.29
N HIS A 154 -3.23 -3.80 7.41
CA HIS A 154 -4.59 -4.27 7.18
C HIS A 154 -4.83 -4.37 5.67
N PRO A 155 -5.43 -5.47 5.14
CA PRO A 155 -5.68 -5.64 3.70
C PRO A 155 -6.37 -4.46 3.02
N LYS A 156 -7.32 -3.81 3.70
CA LYS A 156 -8.01 -2.58 3.24
C LYS A 156 -7.10 -1.39 2.96
N MET A 157 -5.89 -1.35 3.50
CA MET A 157 -4.93 -0.27 3.27
C MET A 157 -3.94 -0.59 2.14
N ALA A 158 -4.07 -1.74 1.51
CA ALA A 158 -3.16 -2.19 0.47
C ALA A 158 -3.79 -2.04 -0.92
N MET A 159 -2.98 -1.60 -1.87
CA MET A 159 -3.24 -1.78 -3.30
C MET A 159 -2.32 -2.86 -3.84
N VAL A 160 -2.78 -3.55 -4.88
CA VAL A 160 -2.03 -4.58 -5.60
C VAL A 160 -1.84 -4.12 -7.04
N ILE A 161 -0.66 -4.37 -7.60
CA ILE A 161 -0.40 -4.25 -9.04
C ILE A 161 -0.10 -5.67 -9.53
N ASP A 162 -0.94 -6.19 -10.42
CA ASP A 162 -0.80 -7.55 -10.95
C ASP A 162 -1.30 -7.58 -12.39
N ASP A 163 -0.85 -8.54 -13.19
CA ASP A 163 -1.34 -8.71 -14.56
C ASP A 163 -2.59 -9.59 -14.64
N ARG A 164 -2.95 -10.25 -13.53
CA ARG A 164 -4.10 -11.16 -13.46
C ARG A 164 -4.94 -10.87 -12.23
N LEU A 165 -6.21 -10.58 -12.47
CA LEU A 165 -7.20 -10.36 -11.41
C LEU A 165 -7.59 -11.68 -10.72
N ASN A 166 -7.91 -12.70 -11.51
CA ASN A 166 -8.52 -13.95 -11.06
C ASN A 166 -7.58 -14.86 -10.23
N VAL A 167 -6.29 -14.55 -10.16
CA VAL A 167 -5.34 -15.27 -9.29
C VAL A 167 -5.38 -14.78 -7.85
N TRP A 168 -6.10 -13.69 -7.56
CA TRP A 168 -6.33 -13.18 -6.21
C TRP A 168 -7.67 -13.67 -5.65
N ASP A 169 -7.73 -13.84 -4.33
CA ASP A 169 -8.97 -14.07 -3.59
C ASP A 169 -10.02 -13.02 -3.95
N ASP A 170 -11.27 -13.44 -4.10
CA ASP A 170 -12.33 -12.58 -4.63
C ASP A 170 -12.55 -11.32 -3.75
N LYS A 171 -12.35 -11.45 -2.43
CA LYS A 171 -12.41 -10.34 -1.46
C LYS A 171 -11.28 -9.30 -1.59
N ASP A 172 -10.22 -9.62 -2.34
CA ASP A 172 -9.05 -8.77 -2.54
C ASP A 172 -8.99 -8.20 -3.97
N GLN A 173 -9.79 -8.74 -4.90
CA GLN A 173 -9.75 -8.36 -6.32
C GLN A 173 -10.07 -6.89 -6.57
N HIS A 174 -10.97 -6.27 -5.80
CA HIS A 174 -11.26 -4.83 -5.92
C HIS A 174 -10.10 -3.93 -5.51
N ARG A 175 -9.03 -4.50 -4.90
CA ARG A 175 -7.78 -3.79 -4.58
C ARG A 175 -6.68 -4.02 -5.62
N VAL A 176 -6.97 -4.73 -6.71
CA VAL A 176 -6.00 -5.07 -7.76
C VAL A 176 -6.11 -4.10 -8.92
N HIS A 177 -5.08 -3.27 -9.09
CA HIS A 177 -4.84 -2.55 -10.33
C HIS A 177 -4.25 -3.51 -11.37
N VAL A 178 -5.08 -3.93 -12.32
CA VAL A 178 -4.68 -4.84 -13.40
C VAL A 178 -3.87 -4.07 -14.44
N VAL A 179 -2.64 -4.53 -14.68
CA VAL A 179 -1.79 -4.01 -15.76
C VAL A 179 -1.67 -5.03 -16.89
N PRO A 180 -1.48 -4.62 -18.15
CA PRO A 180 -1.20 -5.58 -19.22
C PRO A 180 0.00 -6.47 -18.88
N ALA A 181 -0.07 -7.75 -19.23
CA ALA A 181 1.06 -8.67 -19.09
C ALA A 181 2.28 -8.16 -19.88
N TYR A 182 3.47 -8.29 -19.29
CA TYR A 182 4.69 -7.85 -19.96
C TYR A 182 5.24 -8.96 -20.85
N ILE A 183 5.03 -8.81 -22.16
CA ILE A 183 5.37 -9.85 -23.15
C ILE A 183 6.29 -9.27 -24.24
N PRO A 184 7.56 -8.96 -23.92
CA PRO A 184 8.45 -8.18 -24.79
C PRO A 184 8.79 -8.83 -26.14
N TYR A 185 8.61 -10.15 -26.27
CA TYR A 185 8.92 -10.89 -27.51
C TYR A 185 7.71 -11.15 -28.41
N TYR A 186 6.50 -11.21 -27.85
CA TYR A 186 5.29 -11.52 -28.60
C TYR A 186 4.44 -10.28 -28.89
N ALA A 187 4.52 -9.25 -28.05
CA ALA A 187 3.79 -8.00 -28.23
C ALA A 187 4.63 -6.75 -27.83
N PRO A 188 5.84 -6.55 -28.39
CA PRO A 188 6.69 -5.39 -28.06
C PRO A 188 6.01 -4.05 -28.39
N GLN A 189 5.15 -4.03 -29.40
CA GLN A 189 4.36 -2.85 -29.74
C GLN A 189 3.42 -2.44 -28.60
N ALA A 190 2.95 -3.36 -27.74
CA ALA A 190 2.08 -3.00 -26.62
C ALA A 190 2.79 -2.12 -25.58
N GLU A 191 4.11 -2.20 -25.48
CA GLU A 191 4.90 -1.33 -24.60
C GLU A 191 5.39 -0.07 -25.33
N MET A 192 5.60 -0.12 -26.66
CA MET A 192 6.11 0.99 -27.47
C MET A 192 5.02 1.89 -28.07
N ALA A 193 3.81 1.36 -28.31
CA ALA A 193 2.69 2.09 -28.91
C ALA A 193 1.94 2.96 -27.90
N ASN A 194 2.11 2.70 -26.61
CA ASN A 194 1.57 3.54 -25.56
C ASN A 194 2.44 4.78 -25.39
N ALA A 195 1.85 5.97 -25.54
CA ALA A 195 2.53 7.23 -25.32
C ALA A 195 3.07 7.37 -23.87
N VAL A 196 2.48 6.63 -22.93
CA VAL A 196 2.89 6.57 -21.52
C VAL A 196 3.17 5.11 -21.14
N PRO A 197 4.38 4.77 -20.64
CA PRO A 197 4.70 3.42 -20.19
C PRO A 197 3.75 2.91 -19.10
N VAL A 198 3.48 1.59 -19.09
CA VAL A 198 2.53 0.99 -18.14
C VAL A 198 2.93 1.22 -16.68
N LEU A 199 4.22 1.17 -16.33
CA LEU A 199 4.67 1.44 -14.97
C LEU A 199 4.54 2.93 -14.58
N CYS A 200 4.55 3.85 -15.54
CA CYS A 200 4.20 5.26 -15.29
C CYS A 200 2.70 5.42 -14.98
N VAL A 201 1.83 4.65 -15.65
CA VAL A 201 0.40 4.61 -15.31
C VAL A 201 0.20 4.06 -13.91
N ALA A 202 0.83 2.93 -13.58
CA ALA A 202 0.76 2.33 -12.25
C ALA A 202 1.25 3.29 -11.15
N ARG A 203 2.33 4.04 -11.41
CA ARG A 203 2.82 5.12 -10.54
C ARG A 203 1.75 6.20 -10.32
N ASN A 204 1.08 6.66 -11.38
CA ASN A 204 0.04 7.68 -11.26
C ASN A 204 -1.17 7.17 -10.47
N VAL A 205 -1.58 5.91 -10.71
CA VAL A 205 -2.65 5.26 -9.93
C VAL A 205 -2.27 5.17 -8.46
N ALA A 206 -1.04 4.72 -8.13
CA ALA A 206 -0.56 4.73 -6.76
C ALA A 206 -0.58 6.13 -6.14
N CYS A 207 -0.26 7.17 -6.91
CA CYS A 207 -0.37 8.54 -6.45
C CYS A 207 -1.79 9.00 -6.16
N ASN A 208 -2.73 8.65 -7.02
CA ASN A 208 -4.14 8.98 -6.85
C ASN A 208 -4.74 8.24 -5.65
N VAL A 209 -4.51 6.93 -5.56
CA VAL A 209 -4.93 6.10 -4.42
C VAL A 209 -4.41 6.67 -3.11
N ARG A 210 -3.12 7.00 -3.06
CA ARG A 210 -2.51 7.57 -1.86
C ARG A 210 -3.16 8.91 -1.50
N GLY A 211 -3.33 9.80 -2.49
CA GLY A 211 -3.94 11.11 -2.28
C GLY A 211 -5.39 11.00 -1.83
N GLY A 212 -6.19 10.13 -2.45
CA GLY A 212 -7.58 9.85 -2.08
C GLY A 212 -7.69 9.31 -0.66
N PHE A 213 -6.86 8.32 -0.32
CA PHE A 213 -6.80 7.75 1.02
C PHE A 213 -6.49 8.81 2.09
N PHE A 214 -5.43 9.61 1.91
CA PHE A 214 -5.07 10.64 2.90
C PHE A 214 -6.10 11.76 2.97
N ARG A 215 -6.73 12.13 1.85
CA ARG A 215 -7.82 13.12 1.86
C ARG A 215 -9.00 12.65 2.71
N GLU A 216 -9.49 11.43 2.47
CA GLU A 216 -10.59 10.85 3.26
C GLU A 216 -10.19 10.67 4.73
N PHE A 217 -8.94 10.24 4.95
CA PHE A 217 -8.41 10.08 6.28
C PHE A 217 -8.36 11.40 7.06
N ASP A 218 -7.77 12.46 6.48
CA ASP A 218 -7.59 13.76 7.14
C ASP A 218 -8.92 14.50 7.28
N GLU A 219 -9.70 14.58 6.19
CA GLU A 219 -10.91 15.41 6.12
C GLU A 219 -12.11 14.74 6.78
N ASN A 220 -12.26 13.41 6.70
CA ASN A 220 -13.45 12.74 7.20
C ASN A 220 -13.16 11.95 8.47
N LEU A 221 -12.18 11.06 8.46
CA LEU A 221 -11.95 10.18 9.60
C LEU A 221 -11.38 10.95 10.79
N LEU A 222 -10.27 11.66 10.59
CA LEU A 222 -9.57 12.37 11.65
C LEU A 222 -10.43 13.52 12.20
N ARG A 223 -11.03 14.33 11.33
CA ARG A 223 -11.98 15.39 11.72
C ARG A 223 -13.15 14.84 12.54
N LYS A 224 -13.83 13.78 12.08
CA LYS A 224 -14.99 13.21 12.80
C LYS A 224 -14.60 12.57 14.12
N VAL A 225 -13.42 11.94 14.20
CA VAL A 225 -12.86 11.44 15.47
C VAL A 225 -12.69 12.60 16.47
N PHE A 226 -12.26 13.78 16.01
CA PHE A 226 -12.19 14.97 16.84
C PHE A 226 -13.56 15.63 17.14
N GLU A 227 -14.57 15.47 16.30
CA GLU A 227 -15.93 16.02 16.48
C GLU A 227 -16.83 15.16 17.38
N LEU A 228 -16.62 13.83 17.42
CA LEU A 228 -17.32 12.88 18.31
C LEU A 228 -17.03 13.09 19.81
N TYR A 229 -16.30 14.15 20.16
CA TYR A 229 -15.92 14.52 21.52
C TYR A 229 -17.07 15.09 22.37
N TYR A 230 -18.30 15.22 21.84
CA TYR A 230 -19.37 15.91 22.57
C TYR A 230 -20.71 15.17 22.71
N GLU A 231 -21.09 14.20 21.88
CA GLU A 231 -22.35 13.47 22.05
C GLU A 231 -22.21 11.95 21.84
N ASN A 232 -23.03 11.21 22.58
CA ASN A 232 -22.91 9.78 22.86
C ASN A 232 -22.83 8.85 21.63
N GLY A 233 -21.95 7.83 21.72
CA GLY A 233 -22.17 6.50 21.13
C GLY A 233 -21.22 6.08 19.99
N LEU A 234 -20.60 4.92 20.15
CA LEU A 234 -19.76 4.19 19.16
C LEU A 234 -20.45 3.87 17.80
N LEU A 235 -21.70 4.31 17.59
CA LEU A 235 -22.52 3.98 16.42
C LEU A 235 -22.26 4.89 15.20
N ASP A 236 -21.58 6.03 15.39
CA ASP A 236 -21.33 7.03 14.33
C ASP A 236 -19.87 7.09 13.84
N LEU A 237 -19.05 6.07 14.16
CA LEU A 237 -17.69 6.00 13.62
C LEU A 237 -17.72 5.88 12.09
N PRO A 238 -16.89 6.64 11.34
CA PRO A 238 -16.88 6.57 9.88
C PRO A 238 -16.55 5.16 9.40
N TYR A 239 -17.06 4.78 8.23
CA TYR A 239 -16.66 3.53 7.60
C TYR A 239 -15.15 3.48 7.43
N ALA A 240 -14.59 2.32 7.74
CA ALA A 240 -13.15 2.11 7.73
C ALA A 240 -12.64 2.23 6.29
N PRO A 241 -11.76 3.20 5.96
CA PRO A 241 -11.40 3.51 4.58
C PRO A 241 -10.80 2.28 3.90
N ASP A 242 -11.24 2.03 2.66
CA ASP A 242 -10.76 0.94 1.82
C ASP A 242 -10.07 1.52 0.59
N VAL A 243 -8.81 1.12 0.38
CA VAL A 243 -8.01 1.55 -0.77
C VAL A 243 -8.67 1.17 -2.10
N GLY A 244 -9.45 0.10 -2.12
CA GLY A 244 -10.21 -0.32 -3.31
C GLY A 244 -11.13 0.77 -3.85
N ASP A 245 -11.68 1.62 -2.98
CA ASP A 245 -12.62 2.67 -3.36
C ASP A 245 -11.95 3.77 -4.20
N TYR A 246 -10.62 3.92 -4.12
CA TYR A 246 -9.85 4.93 -4.87
C TYR A 246 -9.14 4.38 -6.11
N LEU A 247 -9.24 3.07 -6.37
CA LEU A 247 -8.68 2.46 -7.58
C LEU A 247 -9.56 2.69 -8.80
N VAL A 248 -10.85 2.93 -8.58
CA VAL A 248 -11.80 3.33 -9.62
C VAL A 248 -11.72 4.85 -9.73
N CYS A 249 -11.30 5.35 -10.90
CA CYS A 249 -11.36 6.79 -11.16
C CYS A 249 -12.84 7.18 -11.31
N GLU A 250 -13.41 7.87 -10.32
CA GLU A 250 -14.67 8.60 -10.53
C GLU A 250 -14.41 9.79 -11.46
N ASP A 251 -14.52 9.57 -12.77
CA ASP A 251 -14.79 10.64 -13.70
C ASP A 251 -16.31 10.63 -13.99
N THR A 252 -17.07 11.50 -13.32
CA THR A 252 -18.27 12.24 -13.85
C THR A 252 -19.18 12.82 -12.75
N SER A 253 -18.70 13.74 -11.91
CA SER A 253 -19.61 14.64 -11.19
C SER A 253 -19.01 16.01 -10.84
N PHE A 254 -18.16 16.55 -11.71
CA PHE A 254 -17.93 17.99 -11.75
C PHE A 254 -18.78 18.59 -12.85
N VAL A 255 -19.84 19.29 -12.47
CA VAL A 255 -20.68 20.10 -13.36
C VAL A 255 -19.81 21.24 -13.92
N PRO A 256 -19.51 21.30 -15.23
CA PRO A 256 -18.98 22.52 -15.82
C PRO A 256 -20.17 23.45 -16.07
N GLY A 257 -20.20 24.57 -15.37
CA GLY A 257 -21.11 25.66 -15.70
C GLY A 257 -20.93 26.07 -17.17
N ASN A 258 -22.04 26.13 -17.89
CA ASN A 258 -22.20 26.56 -19.27
C ASN A 258 -21.31 27.75 -19.67
N LYS A 259 -20.68 27.64 -20.85
CA LYS A 259 -20.93 28.53 -22.00
C LYS A 259 -20.36 27.95 -23.30
N ASP A 260 -21.29 27.56 -24.17
CA ASP A 260 -21.30 27.67 -25.63
C ASP A 260 -20.05 27.27 -26.45
N GLN A 261 -20.10 26.07 -27.04
CA GLN A 261 -20.22 25.89 -28.50
C GLN A 261 -20.45 24.40 -28.86
N ALA A 262 -21.54 24.14 -29.60
CA ALA A 262 -21.84 22.90 -30.31
C ALA A 262 -21.54 23.07 -31.83
N PRO A 263 -21.77 22.12 -32.76
CA PRO A 263 -22.07 20.67 -32.66
C PRO A 263 -21.28 19.73 -33.66
N ILE A 264 -21.08 18.45 -33.26
CA ILE A 264 -21.36 17.12 -33.90
C ILE A 264 -21.02 16.88 -35.42
N PRO A 265 -20.56 15.69 -35.93
CA PRO A 265 -21.29 14.39 -35.98
C PRO A 265 -20.48 13.18 -35.45
N GLU A 266 -20.95 12.37 -34.50
CA GLU A 266 -22.00 11.34 -34.60
C GLU A 266 -21.62 10.16 -35.52
N GLY A 267 -21.42 8.99 -34.91
CA GLY A 267 -21.07 7.77 -35.65
C GLY A 267 -20.95 6.51 -34.79
N MET A 268 -22.10 5.95 -34.43
CA MET A 268 -22.35 4.52 -34.17
C MET A 268 -21.70 3.82 -32.96
N ARG A 269 -22.56 3.61 -31.94
CA ARG A 269 -22.57 2.40 -31.12
C ARG A 269 -22.76 1.15 -31.98
N GLY A 270 -22.04 0.09 -31.62
CA GLY A 270 -22.35 -1.29 -31.99
C GLY A 270 -21.14 -2.15 -31.67
N THR A 271 -21.17 -3.05 -30.70
CA THR A 271 -21.56 -4.46 -30.89
C THR A 271 -20.93 -5.17 -32.09
N GLU A 272 -19.79 -4.70 -32.60
CA GLU A 272 -19.08 -5.30 -33.75
C GLU A 272 -17.57 -5.51 -33.47
N VAL A 273 -17.24 -6.14 -32.34
CA VAL A 273 -15.91 -6.78 -32.15
C VAL A 273 -16.02 -8.24 -31.69
N GLU A 274 -17.22 -8.76 -31.38
CA GLU A 274 -17.41 -10.15 -30.92
C GLU A 274 -18.11 -11.09 -31.92
N LYS A 275 -18.19 -10.75 -33.21
CA LYS A 275 -18.84 -11.59 -34.24
C LYS A 275 -17.99 -11.97 -35.44
N ARG A 276 -16.71 -12.27 -35.23
CA ARG A 276 -15.91 -13.02 -36.22
C ARG A 276 -14.98 -14.03 -35.56
N LEU A 277 -15.51 -15.00 -34.82
CA LEU A 277 -14.98 -16.38 -34.66
C LEU A 277 -15.76 -17.12 -33.55
N ASN A 278 -17.02 -17.47 -33.79
CA ASN A 278 -17.59 -18.78 -33.44
C ASN A 278 -19.10 -18.79 -33.72
N GLY A 279 -19.47 -19.16 -34.94
CA GLY A 279 -20.72 -19.84 -35.16
C GLY A 279 -20.43 -21.34 -35.13
N GLN A 280 -20.89 -22.06 -34.10
CA GLN A 280 -21.67 -23.29 -34.24
C GLN A 280 -21.91 -23.94 -32.86
N SER A 281 -23.21 -24.12 -32.58
CA SER A 281 -23.80 -25.03 -31.58
C SER A 281 -23.60 -24.61 -30.11
N TYR A 282 -24.61 -24.54 -29.22
CA TYR A 282 -25.84 -25.33 -29.07
C TYR A 282 -26.93 -24.47 -28.42
N ARG A 283 -28.19 -24.78 -28.69
CA ARG A 283 -29.40 -24.06 -28.28
C ARG A 283 -30.33 -25.03 -27.55
N TRP A 284 -31.11 -24.48 -26.60
CA TRP A 284 -32.28 -25.01 -25.85
C TRP A 284 -32.00 -25.60 -24.46
N GLU A 285 -32.74 -25.33 -23.37
CA GLU A 285 -33.98 -24.57 -23.09
C GLU A 285 -34.13 -24.36 -21.55
N GLN A 286 -34.44 -23.15 -21.07
CA GLN A 286 -35.70 -22.68 -20.44
C GLN A 286 -36.18 -23.32 -19.10
N ARG A 287 -36.33 -22.49 -18.06
CA ARG A 287 -37.61 -22.02 -17.44
C ARG A 287 -37.33 -21.12 -16.21
N GLU A 288 -37.84 -19.88 -16.23
CA GLU A 288 -38.98 -19.33 -15.41
C GLU A 288 -38.63 -19.11 -13.93
N GLY A 289 -38.97 -18.04 -13.21
CA GLY A 289 -39.76 -16.80 -13.37
C GLY A 289 -39.69 -16.10 -11.99
N GLN A 290 -39.69 -14.76 -11.82
CA GLN A 290 -40.82 -13.81 -11.62
C GLN A 290 -40.29 -12.78 -10.59
N GLN A 291 -40.12 -11.50 -10.94
CA GLN A 291 -41.04 -10.35 -10.75
C GLN A 291 -41.45 -10.00 -9.29
N MET A 292 -40.97 -8.81 -8.90
CA MET A 292 -41.35 -7.81 -7.86
C MET A 292 -42.88 -7.53 -7.80
N PRO A 293 -43.49 -6.84 -6.78
CA PRO A 293 -43.23 -5.41 -6.49
C PRO A 293 -43.54 -4.83 -5.08
N SER A 294 -43.24 -3.53 -5.03
CA SER A 294 -43.28 -2.47 -4.03
C SER A 294 -44.66 -2.06 -3.45
N SER A 295 -44.62 -1.28 -2.36
CA SER A 295 -45.56 -0.20 -1.98
C SER A 295 -44.89 0.61 -0.84
N ILE A 296 -44.42 1.85 -1.02
CA ILE A 296 -45.14 3.14 -0.96
C ILE A 296 -46.19 3.24 0.16
N ARG A 297 -45.90 4.06 1.19
CA ARG A 297 -46.80 5.06 1.81
C ARG A 297 -46.07 5.85 2.92
N SER A 298 -45.95 7.17 2.73
CA SER A 298 -46.02 8.20 3.79
C SER A 298 -47.51 8.59 3.99
N PRO A 299 -47.92 9.30 5.05
CA PRO A 299 -47.69 10.76 5.15
C PRO A 299 -47.51 11.36 6.57
N ASP A 300 -46.81 12.50 6.58
CA ASP A 300 -46.96 13.77 7.33
C ASP A 300 -47.90 13.88 8.55
N ASP A 301 -47.43 14.56 9.62
CA ASP A 301 -48.13 15.74 10.16
C ASP A 301 -47.24 16.64 11.04
N GLU A 302 -47.55 17.93 11.02
CA GLU A 302 -46.82 19.07 11.58
C GLU A 302 -47.10 19.36 13.08
N GLY A 303 -46.21 20.15 13.71
CA GLY A 303 -46.64 21.45 14.28
C GLY A 303 -46.70 21.68 15.81
N MET A 304 -45.65 22.35 16.33
CA MET A 304 -45.73 23.62 17.11
C MET A 304 -46.14 23.60 18.64
N PRO A 305 -45.96 24.70 19.45
CA PRO A 305 -44.67 25.19 20.03
C PRO A 305 -44.75 25.71 21.51
N ILE A 306 -43.67 26.38 21.99
CA ILE A 306 -43.62 27.60 22.85
C ILE A 306 -43.04 27.54 24.31
N ARG A 307 -42.08 28.48 24.53
CA ARG A 307 -41.61 29.23 25.73
C ARG A 307 -40.69 28.54 26.76
N GLY A 308 -39.65 29.20 27.27
CA GLY A 308 -39.19 30.58 27.06
C GLY A 308 -38.05 31.01 28.00
N THR A 309 -37.56 32.24 27.77
CA THR A 309 -36.78 33.14 28.67
C THR A 309 -35.42 32.62 29.16
N GLY A 310 -34.27 33.27 28.90
CA GLY A 310 -34.00 34.71 28.98
C GLY A 310 -33.21 34.98 30.27
N GLY A 311 -31.90 35.17 30.19
CA GLY A 311 -31.06 35.39 31.37
C GLY A 311 -29.61 35.72 31.04
N VAL A 312 -29.37 36.95 30.59
CA VAL A 312 -28.04 37.58 30.53
C VAL A 312 -27.51 37.77 31.95
N ARG A 313 -26.32 37.25 32.26
CA ARG A 313 -25.48 37.75 33.37
C ARG A 313 -24.04 37.89 32.90
N ASN A 314 -23.62 39.14 32.77
CA ASN A 314 -22.22 39.54 32.77
C ASN A 314 -21.63 39.31 34.17
N ILE A 315 -20.55 38.54 34.26
CA ILE A 315 -19.61 38.57 35.40
C ILE A 315 -18.20 38.69 34.82
N GLN A 316 -17.47 39.67 35.34
CA GLN A 316 -16.12 40.11 34.97
C GLN A 316 -15.01 39.07 35.23
N PRO A 317 -13.82 39.25 34.62
CA PRO A 317 -12.80 38.21 34.47
C PRO A 317 -11.88 38.12 35.68
N ASN A 318 -11.51 36.91 36.10
CA ASN A 318 -10.46 36.69 37.09
C ASN A 318 -9.56 35.53 36.70
N GLY A 319 -8.25 35.83 36.65
CA GLY A 319 -7.16 34.90 37.01
C GLY A 319 -6.89 33.75 36.05
N GLY A 320 -5.92 33.94 35.15
CA GLY A 320 -5.50 32.96 34.15
C GLY A 320 -5.00 31.63 34.72
N SER A 321 -5.44 30.55 34.06
CA SER A 321 -4.65 29.34 33.87
C SER A 321 -4.44 29.24 32.36
N LEU A 322 -3.20 29.39 31.89
CA LEU A 322 -2.85 29.11 30.51
C LEU A 322 -3.16 27.63 30.28
N ALA A 323 -4.23 27.34 29.53
CA ALA A 323 -4.55 25.99 29.11
C ALA A 323 -3.39 25.47 28.26
N ILE A 324 -2.57 24.60 28.83
CA ILE A 324 -1.48 23.93 28.12
C ILE A 324 -2.16 22.97 27.13
N THR A 325 -2.02 23.23 25.84
CA THR A 325 -2.43 22.31 24.78
C THR A 325 -1.74 20.96 24.98
N PRO A 326 -2.47 19.85 25.13
CA PRO A 326 -1.87 18.53 25.26
C PRO A 326 -0.99 18.21 24.04
N SER A 327 0.10 17.49 24.27
CA SER A 327 0.94 17.02 23.15
C SER A 327 0.18 15.99 22.31
N VAL A 328 0.50 15.93 21.02
CA VAL A 328 -0.13 14.99 20.06
C VAL A 328 -0.05 13.55 20.57
N TYR A 329 1.07 13.13 21.17
CA TYR A 329 1.24 11.78 21.70
C TYR A 329 0.30 11.46 22.86
N VAL A 330 0.05 12.42 23.76
CA VAL A 330 -0.85 12.25 24.90
C VAL A 330 -2.29 12.12 24.39
N THR A 331 -2.69 12.96 23.45
CA THR A 331 -4.02 12.92 22.83
C THR A 331 -4.26 11.59 22.11
N VAL A 332 -3.27 11.10 21.35
CA VAL A 332 -3.37 9.80 20.65
C VAL A 332 -3.50 8.64 21.62
N LEU A 333 -2.73 8.61 22.71
CA LEU A 333 -2.85 7.53 23.71
C LEU A 333 -4.21 7.49 24.39
N GLN A 334 -4.71 8.67 24.78
CA GLN A 334 -6.04 8.78 25.40
C GLN A 334 -7.13 8.26 24.45
N GLU A 335 -6.99 8.55 23.15
CA GLU A 335 -7.89 8.05 22.12
C GLU A 335 -7.79 6.53 21.92
N ILE A 336 -6.58 5.96 21.96
CA ILE A 336 -6.40 4.49 21.94
C ILE A 336 -7.10 3.86 23.15
N GLY A 337 -6.88 4.38 24.37
CA GLY A 337 -7.59 3.92 25.56
C GLY A 337 -9.10 3.90 25.36
N ARG A 338 -9.65 5.03 24.92
CA ARG A 338 -11.08 5.18 24.65
C ARG A 338 -11.61 4.15 23.65
N LEU A 339 -10.90 3.92 22.54
CA LEU A 339 -11.30 2.96 21.51
C LEU A 339 -11.26 1.50 21.99
N CYS A 340 -10.45 1.21 23.02
CA CYS A 340 -10.29 -0.10 23.61
C CYS A 340 -11.16 -0.33 24.86
N ASP A 341 -12.05 0.61 25.19
CA ASP A 341 -12.78 0.65 26.48
C ASP A 341 -11.83 0.50 27.70
N SER A 342 -10.66 1.12 27.58
CA SER A 342 -9.53 0.94 28.48
C SER A 342 -9.03 2.31 28.97
N LYS A 343 -8.75 2.42 30.27
CA LYS A 343 -8.32 3.70 30.84
C LYS A 343 -6.82 3.90 30.65
N VAL A 344 -6.44 5.02 30.04
CA VAL A 344 -5.05 5.49 30.00
C VAL A 344 -4.80 6.46 31.15
N GLU A 345 -3.85 6.14 32.03
CA GLU A 345 -3.51 6.96 33.18
C GLU A 345 -2.05 7.44 33.12
N PHE A 346 -1.84 8.73 33.37
CA PHE A 346 -0.51 9.30 33.54
C PHE A 346 -0.21 9.48 35.02
N ARG A 347 0.70 8.67 35.55
CA ARG A 347 1.09 8.70 36.95
C ARG A 347 2.45 9.35 37.10
N SER A 348 2.49 10.50 37.78
CA SER A 348 3.77 11.10 38.19
C SER A 348 4.36 10.29 39.34
N THR A 349 5.58 9.78 39.15
CA THR A 349 6.32 9.03 40.17
C THR A 349 7.46 9.88 40.73
N VAL A 350 7.67 9.78 42.04
CA VAL A 350 8.76 10.50 42.72
C VAL A 350 10.02 9.66 42.57
N SER A 351 11.03 10.20 41.88
CA SER A 351 12.35 9.58 41.79
C SER A 351 13.00 9.53 43.19
N SER A 352 13.51 8.35 43.58
CA SER A 352 14.22 8.14 44.86
C SER A 352 15.63 8.76 44.90
N VAL A 353 16.00 9.56 43.90
CA VAL A 353 17.35 10.13 43.77
C VAL A 353 17.24 11.65 43.81
N ARG A 354 18.24 12.31 44.42
CA ARG A 354 18.44 13.78 44.47
C ARG A 354 18.66 14.42 43.08
N SER A 355 17.92 14.02 42.05
CA SER A 355 17.92 14.62 40.73
C SER A 355 16.67 15.49 40.56
N MET A 356 16.83 16.72 40.08
CA MET A 356 15.73 17.63 39.68
C MET A 356 15.03 17.11 38.40
N LEU A 357 14.64 15.85 38.37
CA LEU A 357 14.02 15.20 37.22
C LEU A 357 12.63 14.70 37.60
N PHE A 358 11.69 14.91 36.69
CA PHE A 358 10.32 14.41 36.79
C PHE A 358 10.24 13.06 36.09
N SER A 359 9.48 12.13 36.68
CA SER A 359 9.19 10.82 36.10
C SER A 359 7.69 10.67 35.95
N VAL A 360 7.25 10.21 34.78
CA VAL A 360 5.84 9.94 34.46
C VAL A 360 5.74 8.54 33.87
N GLU A 361 4.82 7.75 34.41
CA GLU A 361 4.45 6.45 33.88
C GLU A 361 3.09 6.56 33.17
N VAL A 362 2.94 5.83 32.07
CA VAL A 362 1.66 5.64 31.37
C VAL A 362 1.17 4.24 31.67
N LEU A 363 -0.07 4.14 32.14
CA LEU A 363 -0.74 2.88 32.38
C LEU A 363 -1.91 2.72 31.41
N PHE A 364 -2.15 1.50 30.97
CA PHE A 364 -3.29 1.08 30.16
C PHE A 364 -3.85 -0.20 30.77
N ASN A 365 -5.14 -0.20 31.18
CA ASN A 365 -5.73 -1.30 31.96
C ASN A 365 -4.91 -1.70 33.20
N ASN A 366 -4.37 -0.70 33.90
CA ASN A 366 -3.46 -0.87 35.06
C ASN A 366 -2.11 -1.54 34.76
N GLU A 367 -1.81 -1.81 33.49
CA GLU A 367 -0.50 -2.29 33.05
C GLU A 367 0.35 -1.12 32.59
N LYS A 368 1.63 -1.13 32.98
CA LYS A 368 2.55 -0.04 32.64
C LYS A 368 3.04 -0.21 31.21
N ILE A 369 2.64 0.71 30.34
CA ILE A 369 2.98 0.68 28.91
C ILE A 369 4.08 1.68 28.51
N GLY A 370 4.40 2.68 29.34
CA GLY A 370 5.49 3.62 29.02
C GLY A 370 6.02 4.39 30.23
N ILE A 371 7.28 4.85 30.16
CA ILE A 371 7.93 5.65 31.20
C ILE A 371 8.78 6.75 30.57
N GLY A 372 8.58 7.99 31.01
CA GLY A 372 9.34 9.15 30.59
C GLY A 372 10.00 9.86 31.77
N VAL A 373 11.22 10.34 31.54
CA VAL A 373 12.00 11.13 32.50
C VAL A 373 12.43 12.44 31.83
N GLY A 374 12.13 13.57 32.47
CA GLY A 374 12.36 14.91 31.92
C GLY A 374 12.78 15.93 32.97
N LYS A 375 13.25 17.10 32.53
CA LYS A 375 13.58 18.21 33.45
C LYS A 375 12.31 18.94 33.89
N THR A 376 11.24 18.84 33.11
CA THR A 376 9.90 19.31 33.47
C THR A 376 8.90 18.15 33.47
N ARG A 377 7.75 18.37 34.11
CA ARG A 377 6.65 17.39 34.12
C ARG A 377 6.10 17.14 32.72
N ASP A 378 6.00 18.19 31.90
CA ASP A 378 5.51 18.11 30.53
C ASP A 378 6.48 17.33 29.64
N GLU A 379 7.79 17.58 29.75
CA GLU A 379 8.81 16.79 29.04
C GLU A 379 8.75 15.31 29.41
N ALA A 380 8.63 15.01 30.71
CA ALA A 380 8.50 13.65 31.20
C ALA A 380 7.22 12.98 30.68
N GLN A 381 6.10 13.70 30.65
CA GLN A 381 4.81 13.19 30.15
C GLN A 381 4.84 12.94 28.64
N VAL A 382 5.40 13.86 27.86
CA VAL A 382 5.57 13.72 26.41
C VAL A 382 6.43 12.50 26.08
N GLN A 383 7.57 12.35 26.74
CA GLN A 383 8.45 11.21 26.53
C GLN A 383 7.81 9.89 26.98
N ALA A 384 7.03 9.90 28.06
CA ALA A 384 6.30 8.72 28.53
C ALA A 384 5.23 8.30 27.51
N ALA A 385 4.52 9.28 26.94
CA ALA A 385 3.51 9.07 25.92
C ALA A 385 4.09 8.50 24.62
N GLU A 386 5.19 9.08 24.14
CA GLU A 386 5.89 8.60 22.94
C GLU A 386 6.34 7.14 23.09
N LYS A 387 6.98 6.80 24.21
CA LYS A 387 7.42 5.42 24.51
C LYS A 387 6.25 4.44 24.68
N ALA A 388 5.15 4.89 25.27
CA ALA A 388 3.94 4.07 25.40
C ALA A 388 3.34 3.71 24.02
N LEU A 389 3.32 4.65 23.08
CA LEU A 389 2.88 4.37 21.71
C LEU A 389 3.80 3.39 20.99
N GLN A 390 5.12 3.54 21.16
CA GLN A 390 6.12 2.60 20.62
C GLN A 390 5.97 1.18 21.21
N ASN A 391 5.60 1.06 22.48
CA ASN A 391 5.40 -0.24 23.12
C ASN A 391 4.06 -0.88 22.69
N LEU A 392 2.97 -0.10 22.60
CA LEU A 392 1.69 -0.58 22.07
C LEU A 392 1.80 -1.06 20.61
N GLU A 393 2.72 -0.48 19.83
CA GLU A 393 3.05 -0.95 18.48
C GLU A 393 3.45 -2.44 18.46
N SER A 394 4.11 -2.96 19.49
CA SER A 394 4.61 -4.34 19.50
C SER A 394 3.54 -5.40 19.79
N GLU A 395 2.44 -5.02 20.44
CA GLU A 395 1.41 -5.95 20.95
C GLU A 395 0.05 -5.80 20.23
N TYR A 396 -0.24 -4.60 19.70
CA TYR A 396 -1.56 -4.21 19.19
C TYR A 396 -1.75 -4.34 17.66
N ILE A 397 -0.67 -4.60 16.92
CA ILE A 397 -0.67 -4.85 15.46
C ILE A 397 -1.50 -6.09 15.09
N SER A 398 -1.84 -6.95 16.06
CA SER A 398 -2.53 -8.19 15.77
C SER A 398 -4.07 -8.08 15.66
N SER A 399 -4.75 -7.09 16.23
CA SER A 399 -6.21 -7.22 16.48
C SER A 399 -7.10 -6.06 16.02
N THR A 400 -6.60 -5.05 15.29
CA THR A 400 -7.35 -3.79 15.12
C THR A 400 -7.82 -3.41 13.72
N SER A 401 -8.90 -2.60 13.71
CA SER A 401 -9.55 -2.00 12.53
C SER A 401 -8.59 -1.12 11.72
N CYS A 402 -8.75 -1.09 10.38
CA CYS A 402 -7.87 -0.31 9.50
C CYS A 402 -7.78 1.18 9.83
N VAL A 403 -8.78 1.75 10.51
CA VAL A 403 -8.78 3.12 11.04
C VAL A 403 -7.59 3.37 11.98
N HIS A 404 -7.33 2.44 12.90
CA HIS A 404 -6.26 2.58 13.91
C HIS A 404 -4.88 2.43 13.26
N GLN A 405 -4.76 1.49 12.33
CA GLN A 405 -3.52 1.29 11.60
C GLN A 405 -3.21 2.46 10.67
N ALA A 406 -4.23 3.07 10.06
CA ALA A 406 -4.10 4.31 9.31
C ALA A 406 -3.60 5.45 10.20
N LEU A 407 -4.19 5.67 11.38
CA LEU A 407 -3.73 6.66 12.36
C LEU A 407 -2.25 6.47 12.72
N LEU A 408 -1.83 5.23 13.05
CA LEU A 408 -0.45 4.92 13.39
C LEU A 408 0.52 5.13 12.20
N CYS A 409 0.15 4.67 11.01
CA CYS A 409 0.96 4.88 9.79
C CYS A 409 1.09 6.36 9.43
N THR A 410 0.01 7.13 9.57
CA THR A 410 0.00 8.57 9.30
C THR A 410 0.88 9.31 10.29
N LEU A 411 0.79 9.02 11.60
CA LEU A 411 1.67 9.58 12.62
C LEU A 411 3.15 9.31 12.32
N LYS A 412 3.50 8.08 11.90
CA LYS A 412 4.86 7.74 11.45
C LYS A 412 5.34 8.49 10.22
N SER A 413 4.43 8.98 9.37
CA SER A 413 4.79 9.74 8.17
C SER A 413 5.04 11.23 8.45
N TYR A 414 4.48 11.74 9.55
CA TYR A 414 4.66 13.11 10.03
C TYR A 414 5.89 13.28 10.93
N LEU A 415 6.32 12.22 11.61
CA LEU A 415 7.60 12.11 12.32
C LEU A 415 8.73 11.78 11.36
#